data_AF-A0A1V9X8H4-F1
#
_entry.id   AF-A0A1V9X8H4-F1
#
_cell.length_a   1.000
_cell.length_b   1.000
_cell.length_c   1.000
_cell.angle_alpha   90.00
_cell.angle_beta   90.00
_cell.angle_gamma   90.00
#
_symmetry.space_group_name_H-M   'P 1'
#
loop_
_entity.id
_entity.type
_entity.pdbx_description
1 polymer ?
#
loop_
_entity_poly.entity_id
_entity_poly.type
_entity_poly.pdbx_seq_one_letter_code
_entity_poly.pdbx_strand_id
1 'polypeptide(L)'
;MSLTQGKWSHEHWGYPVKDRPAGALLWAWFKENPDDNWKTFAAALGGITCSSLNFIDDTITAVPKYVFRPEGYLESVNATNLRLALLPGEAVCTENLTPWLKLLPCSNTGLSQLLKATSVFSSHFISIGLDVKKTCLDSTCSQTQLLLQQYVTVVMDPTFGPGRQDWNFLNLFGKTISAACPLASKSSVLVDLTPNGVSAQATLSPKPHRLETVDRGREFAIYDVKKLLRDHEHGNVHATYAKQHVYWVIKPPPITVHRYVQGYGLDQGGILAVITNSHHTALNVTYLEVIPWYVPN
;
A
#
# COMPACT_ATOMS: atom_id res chain seq x y z
N MET A 1 7.16 -3.62 -6.49
CA MET A 1 6.55 -4.93 -6.18
C MET A 1 5.59 -4.81 -5.01
N SER A 2 4.54 -5.62 -4.96
CA SER A 2 3.70 -5.82 -3.78
C SER A 2 3.24 -7.28 -3.64
N LEU A 3 2.98 -7.70 -2.41
CA LEU A 3 2.26 -8.91 -2.05
C LEU A 3 1.03 -8.48 -1.24
N THR A 4 -0.15 -8.88 -1.69
CA THR A 4 -1.41 -8.37 -1.14
C THR A 4 -2.40 -9.48 -0.89
N GLN A 5 -3.05 -9.44 0.27
CA GLN A 5 -4.20 -10.26 0.62
C GLN A 5 -5.41 -9.38 0.88
N GLY A 6 -6.55 -9.84 0.36
CA GLY A 6 -7.81 -9.09 0.37
C GLY A 6 -7.98 -8.21 -0.86
N LYS A 7 -9.19 -7.68 -1.03
CA LYS A 7 -9.56 -6.76 -2.10
C LYS A 7 -9.79 -5.38 -1.50
N TRP A 8 -9.18 -4.35 -2.08
CA TRP A 8 -9.46 -2.98 -1.68
C TRP A 8 -10.91 -2.60 -2.00
N SER A 9 -11.69 -2.26 -0.98
CA SER A 9 -13.06 -1.82 -1.13
C SER A 9 -13.12 -0.32 -1.34
N HIS A 10 -13.11 0.14 -2.59
CA HIS A 10 -13.14 1.56 -2.95
C HIS A 10 -14.39 2.29 -2.40
N GLU A 11 -15.52 1.59 -2.32
CA GLU A 11 -16.77 2.13 -1.77
C GLU A 11 -16.70 2.35 -0.26
N HIS A 12 -15.97 1.49 0.47
CA HIS A 12 -15.91 1.53 1.93
C HIS A 12 -14.63 2.18 2.48
N TRP A 13 -13.56 2.28 1.69
CA TRP A 13 -12.25 2.78 2.14
C TRP A 13 -11.73 3.95 1.30
N GLY A 14 -12.45 4.34 0.24
CA GLY A 14 -12.03 5.40 -0.68
C GLY A 14 -10.85 4.96 -1.58
N TYR A 15 -10.01 5.91 -2.01
CA TYR A 15 -8.79 5.57 -2.74
C TYR A 15 -7.65 5.20 -1.77
N PRO A 16 -6.94 4.09 -2.01
CA PRO A 16 -5.77 3.74 -1.22
C PRO A 16 -4.63 4.73 -1.48
N VAL A 17 -3.72 4.87 -0.51
CA VAL A 17 -2.48 5.64 -0.71
C VAL A 17 -1.64 5.04 -1.84
N LYS A 18 -1.57 3.71 -1.88
CA LYS A 18 -0.98 2.96 -2.99
C LYS A 18 -1.89 1.78 -3.33
N ASP A 19 -2.52 1.85 -4.50
CA ASP A 19 -3.40 0.78 -4.98
C ASP A 19 -2.58 -0.43 -5.40
N ARG A 20 -2.96 -1.60 -4.87
CA ARG A 20 -2.30 -2.89 -5.13
C ARG A 20 -3.35 -3.99 -5.27
N PRO A 21 -3.31 -4.76 -6.36
CA PRO A 21 -4.23 -5.89 -6.55
C PRO A 21 -3.88 -7.01 -5.56
N ALA A 22 -4.86 -7.88 -5.31
CA ALA A 22 -4.63 -9.14 -4.61
C ALA A 22 -3.61 -10.00 -5.37
N GLY A 23 -2.80 -10.75 -4.64
CA GLY A 23 -1.71 -11.52 -5.20
C GLY A 23 -0.38 -10.76 -5.23
N ALA A 24 0.57 -11.24 -6.03
CA ALA A 24 1.80 -10.51 -6.33
C ALA A 24 1.64 -9.61 -7.53
N LEU A 25 2.18 -8.40 -7.42
CA LEU A 25 2.38 -7.48 -8.53
C LEU A 25 3.87 -7.16 -8.63
N LEU A 26 4.48 -7.44 -9.79
CA LEU A 26 5.86 -7.06 -10.10
C LEU A 26 5.88 -6.24 -11.37
N TRP A 27 6.55 -5.09 -11.35
CA TRP A 27 6.88 -4.36 -12.56
C TRP A 27 8.19 -3.62 -12.43
N ALA A 28 8.87 -3.43 -13.56
CA ALA A 28 10.15 -2.71 -13.63
C ALA A 28 10.38 -2.15 -15.04
N TRP A 29 11.01 -0.96 -15.10
CA TRP A 29 11.61 -0.44 -16.33
C TRP A 29 13.07 -0.81 -16.39
N PHE A 30 13.48 -1.48 -17.46
CA PHE A 30 14.88 -1.80 -17.72
C PHE A 30 15.54 -0.75 -18.62
N LYS A 31 16.84 -0.54 -18.42
CA LYS A 31 17.62 0.31 -19.33
C LYS A 31 17.86 -0.43 -20.65
N GLU A 32 18.37 -1.65 -20.55
CA GLU A 32 18.80 -2.51 -21.66
C GLU A 32 18.37 -3.95 -21.37
N ASN A 33 18.22 -4.74 -22.44
CA ASN A 33 17.90 -6.17 -22.43
C ASN A 33 16.78 -6.54 -21.43
N PRO A 34 15.58 -5.92 -21.54
CA PRO A 34 14.49 -6.15 -20.60
C PRO A 34 14.09 -7.63 -20.51
N ASP A 35 14.08 -8.36 -21.63
CA ASP A 35 13.68 -9.77 -21.65
C ASP A 35 14.67 -10.68 -20.92
N ASP A 36 15.97 -10.47 -21.14
CA ASP A 36 17.03 -11.25 -20.48
C ASP A 36 17.09 -10.95 -18.97
N ASN A 37 16.93 -9.68 -18.61
CA ASN A 37 17.06 -9.23 -17.22
C ASN A 37 15.81 -9.52 -16.38
N TRP A 38 14.64 -9.70 -17.02
CA TRP A 38 13.37 -9.82 -16.32
C TRP A 38 13.30 -11.04 -15.40
N LYS A 39 13.65 -12.22 -15.92
CA LYS A 39 13.60 -13.48 -15.16
C LYS A 39 14.59 -13.46 -13.99
N THR A 40 15.79 -12.96 -14.23
CA THR A 40 16.84 -12.79 -13.19
C THR A 40 16.38 -11.84 -12.09
N PHE A 41 15.77 -10.71 -12.48
CA PHE A 41 15.23 -9.73 -11.53
C PHE A 41 14.09 -10.32 -10.69
N ALA A 42 13.14 -11.03 -11.32
CA ALA A 42 12.03 -11.67 -10.63
C ALA A 42 12.52 -12.75 -9.64
N ALA A 43 13.48 -13.59 -10.05
CA ALA A 43 14.07 -14.61 -9.20
C ALA A 43 14.84 -14.01 -8.00
N ALA A 44 15.67 -12.98 -8.24
CA ALA A 44 16.41 -12.31 -7.18
C ALA A 44 15.47 -11.67 -6.15
N LEU A 45 14.43 -10.97 -6.62
CA LEU A 45 13.45 -10.36 -5.72
C LEU A 45 12.62 -11.41 -4.97
N GLY A 46 12.24 -12.51 -5.65
CA GLY A 46 11.55 -13.64 -5.04
C GLY A 46 12.34 -14.24 -3.87
N GLY A 47 13.66 -14.37 -4.02
CA GLY A 47 14.56 -14.78 -2.94
C GLY A 47 14.62 -13.80 -1.78
N ILE A 48 14.67 -12.48 -2.07
CA ILE A 48 14.69 -11.43 -1.03
C ILE A 48 13.38 -11.40 -0.24
N THR A 49 12.23 -11.58 -0.90
CA THR A 49 10.91 -11.46 -0.25
C THR A 49 10.27 -12.79 0.13
N CYS A 50 10.95 -13.91 -0.10
CA CYS A 50 10.45 -15.26 0.18
C CYS A 50 9.11 -15.53 -0.52
N SER A 51 9.01 -15.14 -1.80
CA SER A 51 7.79 -15.22 -2.61
C SER A 51 8.06 -15.94 -3.92
N SER A 52 7.00 -16.45 -4.53
CA SER A 52 7.07 -17.29 -5.74
C SER A 52 7.26 -16.50 -7.04
N LEU A 53 7.88 -15.31 -6.97
CA LEU A 53 8.15 -14.46 -8.13
C LEU A 53 9.07 -15.12 -9.16
N ASN A 54 9.82 -16.15 -8.77
CA ASN A 54 10.63 -16.97 -9.67
C ASN A 54 9.82 -17.75 -10.70
N PHE A 55 8.49 -17.90 -10.52
CA PHE A 55 7.61 -18.47 -11.54
C PHE A 55 7.23 -17.48 -12.65
N ILE A 56 7.65 -16.22 -12.56
CA ILE A 56 7.41 -15.23 -13.61
C ILE A 56 8.24 -15.59 -14.85
N ASP A 57 7.52 -15.83 -15.94
CA ASP A 57 8.06 -16.09 -17.26
C ASP A 57 7.37 -15.22 -18.32
N ASP A 58 7.73 -15.45 -19.59
CA ASP A 58 7.23 -14.66 -20.71
C ASP A 58 5.72 -14.87 -20.95
N THR A 59 5.12 -15.96 -20.44
CA THR A 59 3.70 -16.30 -20.62
C THR A 59 2.78 -15.48 -19.71
N ILE A 60 3.28 -15.02 -18.57
CA ILE A 60 2.54 -14.19 -17.60
C ILE A 60 3.09 -12.76 -17.51
N THR A 61 3.89 -12.36 -18.50
CA THR A 61 4.50 -11.04 -18.59
C THR A 61 3.79 -10.18 -19.63
N ALA A 62 3.37 -8.99 -19.21
CA ALA A 62 2.79 -7.96 -20.05
C ALA A 62 3.77 -6.78 -20.24
N VAL A 63 3.62 -6.08 -21.37
CA VAL A 63 4.38 -4.86 -21.71
C VAL A 63 3.38 -3.71 -21.93
N PRO A 64 2.81 -3.13 -20.85
CA PRO A 64 1.78 -2.11 -20.99
C PRO A 64 2.39 -0.77 -21.41
N LYS A 65 1.92 -0.24 -22.55
CA LYS A 65 2.54 0.96 -23.16
C LYS A 65 2.04 2.30 -22.60
N TYR A 66 0.84 2.33 -22.02
CA TYR A 66 0.12 3.59 -21.74
C TYR A 66 -0.27 3.80 -20.28
N VAL A 67 -0.56 2.73 -19.52
CA VAL A 67 -1.09 2.85 -18.16
C VAL A 67 -0.04 3.24 -17.14
N PHE A 68 1.19 2.73 -17.29
CA PHE A 68 2.26 2.97 -16.33
C PHE A 68 3.09 4.18 -16.75
N ARG A 69 3.47 4.99 -15.75
CA ARG A 69 4.49 6.04 -15.91
C ARG A 69 5.64 5.78 -14.94
N PRO A 70 6.88 6.10 -15.29
CA PRO A 70 8.01 5.98 -14.37
C PRO A 70 7.77 6.80 -13.10
N GLU A 71 7.86 6.15 -11.94
CA GLU A 71 7.75 6.82 -10.63
C GLU A 71 9.04 7.57 -10.23
N GLY A 72 10.13 7.40 -10.98
CA GLY A 72 11.43 8.05 -10.74
C GLY A 72 12.09 8.51 -12.03
N TYR A 73 13.28 9.10 -11.90
CA TYR A 73 14.04 9.64 -13.02
C TYR A 73 14.53 8.54 -13.97
N LEU A 74 14.26 8.73 -15.26
CA LEU A 74 14.81 7.96 -16.37
C LEU A 74 15.24 8.95 -17.46
N GLU A 75 16.45 8.78 -18.00
CA GLU A 75 16.99 9.66 -19.06
C GLU A 75 16.12 9.64 -20.32
N SER A 76 15.61 8.46 -20.70
CA SER A 76 14.69 8.26 -21.79
C SER A 76 13.66 7.21 -21.40
N VAL A 77 12.37 7.54 -21.58
CA VAL A 77 11.27 6.64 -21.27
C VAL A 77 10.93 5.83 -22.53
N ASN A 78 11.39 4.59 -22.57
CA ASN A 78 10.94 3.63 -23.56
C ASN A 78 9.87 2.71 -22.95
N ALA A 79 8.64 2.82 -23.42
CA ALA A 79 7.52 2.00 -22.97
C ALA A 79 7.73 0.49 -23.24
N THR A 80 8.52 0.12 -24.25
CA THR A 80 8.81 -1.29 -24.56
C THR A 80 9.76 -1.92 -23.54
N ASN A 81 10.40 -1.13 -22.69
CA ASN A 81 11.31 -1.63 -21.65
C ASN A 81 10.61 -1.94 -20.32
N LEU A 82 9.31 -1.67 -20.23
CA LEU A 82 8.52 -2.06 -19.07
C LEU A 82 8.21 -3.55 -19.12
N ARG A 83 8.39 -4.24 -18.00
CA ARG A 83 7.84 -5.58 -17.78
C ARG A 83 6.91 -5.52 -16.59
N LEU A 84 5.75 -6.15 -16.71
CA LEU A 84 4.72 -6.27 -15.69
C LEU A 84 4.33 -7.75 -15.59
N ALA A 85 4.27 -8.30 -14.38
CA ALA A 85 3.65 -9.58 -14.13
C ALA A 85 2.73 -9.50 -12.91
N LEU A 86 1.70 -10.32 -12.95
CA LEU A 86 0.71 -10.49 -11.90
C LEU A 86 0.64 -11.98 -11.57
N LEU A 87 0.75 -12.32 -10.28
CA LEU A 87 0.50 -13.66 -9.76
C LEU A 87 -0.70 -13.60 -8.81
N PRO A 88 -1.95 -13.70 -9.30
CA PRO A 88 -3.14 -13.59 -8.47
C PRO A 88 -3.21 -14.64 -7.36
N GLY A 89 -2.62 -15.82 -7.60
CA GLY A 89 -2.56 -16.92 -6.63
C GLY A 89 -1.46 -16.79 -5.57
N GLU A 90 -0.57 -15.81 -5.67
CA GLU A 90 0.49 -15.61 -4.68
C GLU A 90 -0.08 -14.95 -3.42
N ALA A 91 -0.35 -15.76 -2.40
CA ALA A 91 -0.78 -15.25 -1.10
C ALA A 91 0.36 -14.50 -0.40
N VAL A 92 0.02 -13.46 0.37
CA VAL A 92 0.96 -12.89 1.34
C VAL A 92 0.96 -13.72 2.61
N CYS A 93 2.13 -14.15 3.05
CA CYS A 93 2.36 -14.98 4.21
C CYS A 93 3.13 -14.20 5.28
N THR A 94 3.00 -14.63 6.54
CA THR A 94 3.72 -13.99 7.67
C THR A 94 5.24 -14.05 7.51
N GLU A 95 5.70 -15.07 6.80
CA GLU A 95 7.07 -15.38 6.44
C GLU A 95 7.66 -14.34 5.48
N ASN A 96 6.84 -13.64 4.70
CA ASN A 96 7.30 -12.53 3.84
C ASN A 96 7.65 -11.28 4.65
N LEU A 97 7.03 -11.10 5.82
CA LEU A 97 7.22 -9.87 6.61
C LEU A 97 8.60 -9.79 7.25
N THR A 98 9.15 -10.91 7.73
CA THR A 98 10.47 -10.95 8.38
C THR A 98 11.61 -10.50 7.45
N PRO A 99 11.79 -11.07 6.24
CA PRO A 99 12.84 -10.64 5.34
C PRO A 99 12.59 -9.23 4.79
N TRP A 100 11.33 -8.82 4.61
CA TRP A 100 10.99 -7.44 4.28
C TRP A 100 11.45 -6.46 5.36
N LEU A 101 11.14 -6.74 6.64
CA LEU A 101 11.59 -5.93 7.77
C LEU A 101 13.12 -5.85 7.88
N LYS A 102 13.84 -6.91 7.50
CA LYS A 102 15.31 -6.92 7.50
C LYS A 102 15.93 -5.94 6.50
N LEU A 103 15.18 -5.48 5.49
CA LEU A 103 15.64 -4.43 4.58
C LEU A 103 15.65 -3.04 5.25
N LEU A 104 14.96 -2.86 6.39
CA LEU A 104 14.99 -1.62 7.14
C LEU A 104 16.29 -1.51 7.96
N PRO A 105 16.93 -0.33 8.02
CA PRO A 105 18.19 -0.12 8.74
C PRO A 105 18.16 -0.54 10.21
N CYS A 106 16.99 -0.48 10.85
CA CYS A 106 16.81 -0.81 12.26
C CYS A 106 15.94 -2.04 12.50
N SER A 107 15.53 -2.77 11.45
CA SER A 107 14.69 -3.99 11.45
C SER A 107 13.50 -4.01 12.43
N ASN A 108 13.74 -4.16 13.74
CA ASN A 108 12.74 -4.31 14.81
C ASN A 108 12.71 -3.12 15.81
N THR A 109 13.05 -1.91 15.37
CA THR A 109 13.06 -0.69 16.20
C THR A 109 12.35 0.46 15.50
N GLY A 110 11.66 1.31 16.25
CA GLY A 110 10.86 2.41 15.73
C GLY A 110 9.49 1.92 15.26
N LEU A 111 9.00 2.50 14.16
CA LEU A 111 7.67 2.19 13.62
C LEU A 111 7.52 0.73 13.18
N SER A 112 8.62 0.05 12.84
CA SER A 112 8.57 -1.36 12.46
C SER A 112 8.14 -2.29 13.60
N GLN A 113 8.24 -1.85 14.86
CA GLN A 113 7.73 -2.62 16.00
C GLN A 113 6.20 -2.81 15.96
N LEU A 114 5.48 -1.89 15.30
CA LEU A 114 4.04 -2.00 15.11
C LEU A 114 3.66 -3.05 14.06
N LEU A 115 4.61 -3.52 13.25
CA LEU A 115 4.39 -4.54 12.23
C LEU A 115 4.52 -5.95 12.84
N LYS A 116 3.71 -6.24 13.85
CA LYS A 116 3.61 -7.59 14.44
C LYS A 116 2.76 -8.48 13.54
N ALA A 117 3.33 -9.59 13.04
CA ALA A 117 2.68 -10.47 12.08
C ALA A 117 1.26 -10.89 12.49
N THR A 118 1.06 -11.35 13.72
CA THR A 118 -0.25 -11.81 14.21
C THR A 118 -1.33 -10.74 14.21
N SER A 119 -0.95 -9.46 14.26
CA SER A 119 -1.89 -8.34 14.30
C SER A 119 -2.16 -7.76 12.91
N VAL A 120 -1.13 -7.65 12.06
CA VAL A 120 -1.31 -7.10 10.71
C VAL A 120 -1.92 -8.10 9.72
N PHE A 121 -1.68 -9.41 9.89
CA PHE A 121 -2.27 -10.45 9.04
C PHE A 121 -3.68 -10.88 9.47
N SER A 122 -4.18 -10.44 10.63
CA SER A 122 -5.60 -10.61 11.00
C SER A 122 -6.50 -9.49 10.47
N SER A 123 -5.97 -8.62 9.61
CA SER A 123 -6.68 -7.48 9.03
C SER A 123 -7.55 -7.89 7.82
N HIS A 124 -8.52 -7.05 7.45
CA HIS A 124 -9.38 -7.31 6.27
C HIS A 124 -8.65 -7.14 4.94
N PHE A 125 -7.56 -6.38 4.95
CA PHE A 125 -6.71 -6.14 3.80
C PHE A 125 -5.31 -5.86 4.30
N ILE A 126 -4.31 -6.51 3.70
CA ILE A 126 -2.90 -6.22 3.91
C ILE A 126 -2.17 -6.21 2.58
N SER A 127 -1.37 -5.19 2.34
CA SER A 127 -0.43 -5.14 1.24
C SER A 127 0.93 -4.72 1.77
N ILE A 128 1.94 -5.55 1.55
CA ILE A 128 3.35 -5.21 1.77
C ILE A 128 4.00 -4.96 0.42
N GLY A 129 4.89 -3.98 0.34
CA GLY A 129 5.55 -3.69 -0.92
C GLY A 129 6.85 -2.95 -0.84
N LEU A 130 7.53 -2.96 -1.97
CA LEU A 130 8.87 -2.46 -2.17
C LEU A 130 8.95 -1.76 -3.53
N ASP A 131 9.35 -0.50 -3.54
CA ASP A 131 9.67 0.22 -4.77
C ASP A 131 11.12 0.69 -4.73
N VAL A 132 11.82 0.55 -5.85
CA VAL A 132 13.14 1.11 -6.05
C VAL A 132 13.03 2.08 -7.20
N LYS A 133 13.41 3.34 -6.97
CA LYS A 133 13.37 4.38 -8.00
C LYS A 133 14.60 5.27 -7.94
N LYS A 134 15.04 5.76 -9.10
CA LYS A 134 16.09 6.79 -9.17
C LYS A 134 15.47 8.15 -8.88
N THR A 135 16.15 8.96 -8.10
CA THR A 135 15.77 10.35 -7.82
C THR A 135 16.96 11.26 -8.08
N CYS A 136 16.72 12.45 -8.64
CA CYS A 136 17.75 13.47 -8.81
C CYS A 136 18.15 14.05 -7.45
N LEU A 137 19.45 14.27 -7.23
CA LEU A 137 19.97 14.95 -6.04
C LEU A 137 19.79 16.47 -6.14
N ASP A 138 19.84 17.00 -7.35
CA ASP A 138 19.77 18.41 -7.68
C ASP A 138 18.73 18.68 -8.77
N SER A 139 18.36 19.96 -8.92
CA SER A 139 17.38 20.40 -9.94
C SER A 139 17.85 20.16 -11.38
N THR A 140 19.16 20.12 -11.61
CA THR A 140 19.81 19.82 -12.90
C THR A 140 19.88 18.32 -13.18
N CYS A 141 19.59 17.47 -12.20
CA CYS A 141 19.68 16.00 -12.26
C CYS A 141 21.04 15.49 -12.77
N SER A 142 22.12 16.18 -12.41
CA SER A 142 23.48 15.81 -12.81
C SER A 142 23.94 14.53 -12.09
N GLN A 143 23.43 14.33 -10.88
CA GLN A 143 23.67 13.15 -10.06
C GLN A 143 22.34 12.54 -9.61
N THR A 144 22.27 11.21 -9.67
CA THR A 144 21.10 10.45 -9.23
C THR A 144 21.44 9.57 -8.04
N GLN A 145 20.47 9.38 -7.16
CA GLN A 145 20.54 8.39 -6.08
C GLN A 145 19.41 7.37 -6.22
N LEU A 146 19.57 6.20 -5.60
CA LEU A 146 18.52 5.20 -5.49
C LEU A 146 17.71 5.44 -4.22
N LEU A 147 16.39 5.52 -4.37
CA LEU A 147 15.43 5.57 -3.28
C LEU A 147 14.73 4.21 -3.17
N LEU A 148 14.97 3.52 -2.04
CA LEU A 148 14.23 2.35 -1.63
C LEU A 148 13.03 2.79 -0.78
N GLN A 149 11.82 2.56 -1.28
CA GLN A 149 10.58 2.86 -0.58
C GLN A 149 9.88 1.56 -0.17
N GLN A 150 9.70 1.40 1.13
CA GLN A 150 8.98 0.28 1.74
C GLN A 150 7.65 0.79 2.29
N TYR A 151 6.56 0.09 2.00
CA TYR A 151 5.24 0.43 2.53
C TYR A 151 4.47 -0.83 2.95
N VAL A 152 3.63 -0.64 3.97
CA VAL A 152 2.62 -1.60 4.39
C VAL A 152 1.29 -0.85 4.49
N THR A 153 0.26 -1.36 3.85
CA THR A 153 -1.11 -0.86 3.96
C THR A 153 -1.95 -1.94 4.63
N VAL A 154 -2.70 -1.56 5.66
CA VAL A 154 -3.57 -2.46 6.42
C VAL A 154 -4.94 -1.84 6.60
N VAL A 155 -5.99 -2.66 6.55
CA VAL A 155 -7.35 -2.26 6.94
C VAL A 155 -7.81 -3.11 8.11
N MET A 156 -7.86 -2.49 9.29
CA MET A 156 -8.24 -3.14 10.54
C MET A 156 -9.65 -2.72 10.93
N ASP A 157 -10.35 -3.59 11.66
CA ASP A 157 -11.59 -3.22 12.33
C ASP A 157 -11.26 -2.35 13.55
N PRO A 158 -11.71 -1.08 13.60
CA PRO A 158 -11.44 -0.21 14.75
C PRO A 158 -12.38 -0.48 15.93
N THR A 159 -13.38 -1.37 15.82
CA THR A 159 -14.36 -1.61 16.88
C THR A 159 -13.86 -2.61 17.92
N PHE A 160 -13.07 -2.12 18.88
CA PHE A 160 -12.64 -2.91 20.03
C PHE A 160 -13.70 -2.86 21.14
N GLY A 161 -14.76 -3.66 21.00
CA GLY A 161 -15.87 -3.74 21.96
C GLY A 161 -17.15 -3.04 21.51
N PRO A 162 -18.16 -2.88 22.39
CA PRO A 162 -19.52 -2.53 21.99
C PRO A 162 -19.62 -1.07 21.49
N GLY A 163 -19.52 -0.90 20.17
CA GLY A 163 -19.99 0.29 19.44
C GLY A 163 -19.13 1.55 19.59
N ARG A 164 -17.84 1.47 19.94
CA ARG A 164 -16.91 2.62 19.93
C ARG A 164 -15.74 2.36 18.98
N GLN A 165 -15.25 3.43 18.34
CA GLN A 165 -14.07 3.42 17.46
C GLN A 165 -12.78 3.79 18.20
N ASP A 166 -12.75 3.62 19.52
CA ASP A 166 -11.59 3.96 20.31
C ASP A 166 -10.43 3.02 19.96
N TRP A 167 -9.29 3.59 19.59
CA TRP A 167 -8.12 2.81 19.19
C TRP A 167 -6.85 3.34 19.83
N ASN A 168 -5.89 2.46 20.00
CA ASN A 168 -4.52 2.80 20.35
C ASN A 168 -3.57 1.80 19.66
N PHE A 169 -2.25 2.05 19.69
CA PHE A 169 -1.31 1.14 19.03
C PHE A 169 -1.31 -0.26 19.62
N LEU A 170 -1.47 -0.38 20.94
CA LEU A 170 -1.51 -1.69 21.58
C LEU A 170 -2.69 -2.53 21.08
N ASN A 171 -3.87 -1.95 20.93
CA ASN A 171 -5.08 -2.64 20.46
C ASN A 171 -4.99 -2.95 18.95
N LEU A 172 -4.52 -1.99 18.14
CA LEU A 172 -4.42 -2.15 16.68
C LEU A 172 -3.29 -3.13 16.27
N PHE A 173 -2.12 -2.98 16.89
CA PHE A 173 -0.89 -3.64 16.45
C PHE A 173 -0.38 -4.69 17.45
N GLY A 174 -1.04 -4.87 18.60
CA GLY A 174 -0.60 -5.78 19.64
C GLY A 174 0.72 -5.39 20.30
N LYS A 175 1.21 -4.16 20.06
CA LYS A 175 2.49 -3.64 20.55
C LYS A 175 2.51 -2.11 20.51
N THR A 176 3.35 -1.51 21.34
CA THR A 176 3.69 -0.07 21.33
C THR A 176 5.10 0.14 20.78
N ILE A 177 5.48 1.38 20.54
CA ILE A 177 6.86 1.71 20.18
C ILE A 177 7.67 1.78 21.48
N SER A 178 8.72 0.98 21.61
CA SER A 178 9.57 0.97 22.82
C SER A 178 10.91 1.68 22.61
N ALA A 179 11.34 1.86 21.36
CA ALA A 179 12.61 2.51 21.04
C ALA A 179 12.58 3.16 19.66
N ALA A 180 13.29 4.28 19.50
CA ALA A 180 13.44 4.96 18.22
C ALA A 180 14.58 4.34 17.41
N CYS A 181 14.46 4.32 16.08
CA CYS A 181 15.56 3.90 15.20
C CYS A 181 16.67 4.97 15.22
N PRO A 182 17.90 4.65 15.66
CA PRO A 182 18.99 5.63 15.73
C PRO A 182 19.43 6.13 14.35
N LEU A 183 19.33 5.28 13.32
CA LEU A 183 19.69 5.62 11.94
C LEU A 183 18.64 6.47 11.21
N ALA A 184 17.44 6.63 11.78
CA ALA A 184 16.39 7.41 11.15
C ALA A 184 16.64 8.92 11.37
N SER A 185 16.83 9.67 10.27
CA SER A 185 16.88 11.13 10.30
C SER A 185 15.54 11.74 10.73
N LYS A 186 14.42 11.15 10.27
CA LYS A 186 13.06 11.54 10.63
C LYS A 186 12.21 10.29 10.85
N SER A 187 11.36 10.32 11.87
CA SER A 187 10.38 9.26 12.13
C SER A 187 9.16 9.89 12.79
N SER A 188 8.00 9.76 12.16
CA SER A 188 6.78 10.40 12.63
C SER A 188 5.55 9.55 12.38
N VAL A 189 4.59 9.61 13.31
CA VAL A 189 3.22 9.11 13.11
C VAL A 189 2.35 10.31 12.73
N LEU A 190 1.55 10.14 11.69
CA LEU A 190 0.55 11.12 11.26
C LEU A 190 -0.84 10.49 11.47
N VAL A 191 -1.71 11.22 12.16
CA VAL A 191 -3.12 10.85 12.36
C VAL A 191 -3.97 11.86 11.58
N ASP A 192 -4.76 11.39 10.63
CA ASP A 192 -5.68 12.22 9.86
C ASP A 192 -6.87 12.62 10.76
N LEU A 193 -7.05 13.92 10.95
CA LEU A 193 -8.13 14.54 11.73
C LEU A 193 -9.20 15.18 10.84
N THR A 194 -9.07 15.06 9.52
CA THR A 194 -9.98 15.69 8.56
C THR A 194 -11.42 15.25 8.84
N PRO A 195 -12.34 16.20 9.13
CA PRO A 195 -13.74 15.86 9.34
C PRO A 195 -14.31 15.19 8.09
N ASN A 196 -14.77 13.95 8.23
CA ASN A 196 -15.48 13.24 7.18
C ASN A 196 -16.99 13.55 7.16
N GLY A 197 -17.43 14.50 8.01
CA GLY A 197 -18.83 14.92 8.14
C GLY A 197 -19.72 13.99 8.97
N VAL A 198 -19.19 12.84 9.43
CA VAL A 198 -20.01 11.81 10.09
C VAL A 198 -19.41 11.31 11.41
N SER A 199 -18.10 11.08 11.45
CA SER A 199 -17.39 10.68 12.67
C SER A 199 -17.32 11.83 13.67
N ALA A 200 -17.51 11.52 14.95
CA ALA A 200 -17.21 12.47 16.02
C ALA A 200 -15.72 12.84 15.99
N GLN A 201 -15.39 14.06 16.41
CA GLN A 201 -13.99 14.46 16.55
C GLN A 201 -13.30 13.55 17.57
N ALA A 202 -12.14 13.02 17.17
CA ALA A 202 -11.31 12.21 18.02
C ALA A 202 -10.54 13.10 19.00
N THR A 203 -10.50 12.73 20.28
CA THR A 203 -9.56 13.30 21.24
C THR A 203 -8.33 12.41 21.30
N LEU A 204 -7.17 12.99 20.98
CA LEU A 204 -5.91 12.28 20.95
C LEU A 204 -5.14 12.40 22.26
N SER A 205 -4.52 11.29 22.69
CA SER A 205 -3.60 11.22 23.82
C SER A 205 -2.38 10.35 23.48
N PRO A 206 -1.15 10.76 23.79
CA PRO A 206 -0.77 12.07 24.32
C PRO A 206 -1.07 13.20 23.32
N LYS A 207 -0.95 14.47 23.76
CA LYS A 207 -1.17 15.62 22.86
C LYS A 207 -0.19 15.55 21.68
N PRO A 208 -0.64 15.84 20.45
CA PRO A 208 0.24 15.85 19.29
C PRO A 208 1.31 16.93 19.42
N HIS A 209 2.50 16.68 18.88
CA HIS A 209 3.61 17.63 18.95
C HIS A 209 3.38 18.85 18.06
N ARG A 210 2.61 18.67 16.98
CA ARG A 210 2.16 19.72 16.07
C ARG A 210 0.92 19.26 15.31
N LEU A 211 0.14 20.23 14.86
CA LEU A 211 -0.93 20.06 13.89
C LEU A 211 -0.46 20.66 12.56
N GLU A 212 -0.74 19.99 11.44
CA GLU A 212 -0.48 20.52 10.11
C GLU A 212 -1.75 20.44 9.26
N THR A 213 -2.09 21.57 8.63
CA THR A 213 -3.13 21.63 7.61
C THR A 213 -2.46 21.62 6.24
N VAL A 214 -2.82 20.66 5.40
CA VAL A 214 -2.34 20.50 4.02
C VAL A 214 -3.40 21.01 3.05
N ASP A 215 -2.98 21.41 1.85
CA ASP A 215 -3.86 21.82 0.75
C ASP A 215 -5.09 20.92 0.63
N ARG A 216 -6.25 21.54 0.36
CA ARG A 216 -7.60 20.92 0.35
C ARG A 216 -8.21 20.65 1.73
N GLY A 217 -7.70 21.31 2.78
CA GLY A 217 -8.33 21.32 4.11
C GLY A 217 -8.13 20.02 4.90
N ARG A 218 -7.11 19.23 4.56
CA ARG A 218 -6.75 18.05 5.34
C ARG A 218 -5.96 18.44 6.57
N GLU A 219 -6.33 17.91 7.73
CA GLU A 219 -5.67 18.21 9.00
C GLU A 219 -4.99 16.95 9.55
N PHE A 220 -3.73 17.08 9.95
CA PHE A 220 -2.95 15.97 10.51
C PHE A 220 -2.39 16.33 11.89
N ALA A 221 -2.59 15.42 12.84
CA ALA A 221 -1.85 15.40 14.10
C ALA A 221 -0.55 14.63 13.95
N ILE A 222 0.57 15.25 14.35
CA ILE A 222 1.90 14.70 14.07
C ILE A 222 2.63 14.39 15.37
N TYR A 223 3.12 13.15 15.45
CA TYR A 223 3.93 12.65 16.54
C TYR A 223 5.34 12.33 16.06
N ASP A 224 6.35 13.08 16.52
CA ASP A 224 7.74 12.68 16.32
C ASP A 224 8.08 11.51 17.25
N VAL A 225 8.55 10.41 16.70
CA VAL A 225 8.76 9.17 17.48
C VAL A 225 9.86 9.34 18.52
N LYS A 226 10.89 10.15 18.24
CA LYS A 226 11.97 10.40 19.21
C LYS A 226 11.48 11.29 20.36
N LYS A 227 10.64 12.30 20.08
CA LYS A 227 10.02 13.14 21.13
C LYS A 227 9.04 12.33 21.97
N LEU A 228 8.17 11.55 21.32
CA LEU A 228 7.19 10.70 21.98
C LEU A 228 7.83 9.75 23.01
N LEU A 229 8.99 9.16 22.69
CA LEU A 229 9.73 8.24 23.56
C LEU A 229 10.62 8.92 24.60
N ARG A 230 10.82 10.25 24.52
CA ARG A 230 11.45 11.02 25.60
C ARG A 230 10.44 11.38 26.69
N ASP A 231 9.23 11.71 26.26
CA ASP A 231 8.17 12.20 27.14
C ASP A 231 7.39 11.03 27.77
N HIS A 232 7.45 9.84 27.17
CA HIS A 232 6.75 8.64 27.63
C HIS A 232 7.64 7.39 27.51
N GLU A 233 7.49 6.45 28.45
CA GLU A 233 8.22 5.17 28.45
C GLU A 233 7.95 4.34 27.19
N HIS A 234 6.73 4.41 26.67
CA HIS A 234 6.30 3.77 25.44
C HIS A 234 5.52 4.72 24.56
N GLY A 235 5.84 4.73 23.26
CA GLY A 235 5.08 5.45 22.25
C GLY A 235 3.79 4.71 21.92
N ASN A 236 2.69 5.12 22.56
CA ASN A 236 1.34 4.63 22.31
C ASN A 236 0.41 5.81 22.05
N VAL A 237 0.02 6.02 20.79
CA VAL A 237 -0.96 7.04 20.44
C VAL A 237 -2.35 6.44 20.56
N HIS A 238 -3.24 7.16 21.23
CA HIS A 238 -4.62 6.80 21.48
C HIS A 238 -5.56 7.84 20.88
N ALA A 239 -6.62 7.37 20.23
CA ALA A 239 -7.76 8.18 19.82
C ALA A 239 -9.02 7.70 20.55
N THR A 240 -9.72 8.65 21.17
CA THR A 240 -11.03 8.43 21.80
C THR A 240 -12.11 9.19 21.06
N TYR A 241 -13.27 8.57 20.90
CA TYR A 241 -14.43 9.15 20.24
C TYR A 241 -15.54 9.34 21.26
N ALA A 242 -16.04 10.58 21.37
CA ALA A 242 -17.07 10.92 22.35
C ALA A 242 -18.42 10.23 22.09
N LYS A 243 -18.68 9.82 20.84
CA LYS A 243 -19.94 9.19 20.40
C LYS A 243 -19.70 7.75 19.98
N GLN A 244 -20.77 6.95 20.02
CA GLN A 244 -20.76 5.62 19.42
C GLN A 244 -20.47 5.68 17.92
N HIS A 245 -19.89 4.61 17.40
CA HIS A 245 -19.64 4.45 15.99
C HIS A 245 -20.95 4.46 15.21
N VAL A 246 -21.03 5.31 14.20
CA VAL A 246 -22.10 5.28 13.21
C VAL A 246 -21.49 4.82 11.88
N TYR A 247 -21.97 3.70 11.36
CA TYR A 247 -21.63 3.26 10.01
C TYR A 247 -22.24 4.24 9.00
N TRP A 248 -21.46 4.67 8.03
CA TRP A 248 -21.89 5.64 7.04
C TRP A 248 -21.33 5.33 5.65
N VAL A 249 -22.03 5.83 4.63
CA VAL A 249 -21.65 5.61 3.24
C VAL A 249 -20.54 6.60 2.89
N ILE A 250 -19.32 6.09 2.72
CA ILE A 250 -18.21 6.88 2.19
C ILE A 250 -18.55 7.26 0.75
N LYS A 251 -18.35 8.55 0.42
CA LYS A 251 -18.53 9.01 -0.95
C LYS A 251 -17.55 8.22 -1.84
N PRO A 252 -18.06 7.36 -2.75
CA PRO A 252 -17.17 6.52 -3.53
C PRO A 252 -16.34 7.39 -4.46
N PRO A 253 -15.19 6.87 -4.90
CA PRO A 253 -14.40 7.55 -5.90
C PRO A 253 -15.17 7.84 -7.19
N PRO A 254 -14.80 8.89 -7.94
CA PRO A 254 -15.53 9.31 -9.15
C PRO A 254 -15.53 8.24 -10.25
N ILE A 255 -14.49 7.42 -10.32
CA ILE A 255 -14.41 6.26 -11.22
C ILE A 255 -14.35 5.00 -10.38
N THR A 256 -15.24 4.05 -10.67
CA THR A 256 -15.18 2.69 -10.12
C THR A 256 -15.03 1.67 -11.24
N VAL A 257 -14.31 0.59 -10.95
CA VAL A 257 -14.10 -0.52 -11.89
C VAL A 257 -14.47 -1.81 -11.17
N HIS A 258 -15.42 -2.54 -11.74
CA HIS A 258 -15.84 -3.84 -11.23
C HIS A 258 -15.57 -4.90 -12.30
N ARG A 259 -15.09 -6.06 -11.86
CA ARG A 259 -14.78 -7.19 -12.74
C ARG A 259 -15.49 -8.42 -12.20
N TYR A 260 -16.21 -9.11 -13.09
CA TYR A 260 -16.98 -10.31 -12.78
C TYR A 260 -16.68 -11.39 -13.80
N VAL A 261 -16.69 -12.65 -13.36
CA VAL A 261 -16.77 -13.80 -14.26
C VAL A 261 -18.26 -14.02 -14.55
N GLN A 262 -18.62 -14.07 -15.82
CA GLN A 262 -19.96 -14.32 -16.31
C GLN A 262 -20.03 -15.73 -16.90
N GLY A 263 -21.21 -16.35 -16.87
CA GLY A 263 -21.45 -17.66 -17.46
C GLY A 263 -21.73 -18.77 -16.46
N TYR A 264 -22.29 -19.86 -16.97
CA TYR A 264 -22.45 -21.13 -16.27
C TYR A 264 -21.90 -22.26 -17.14
N GLY A 265 -21.07 -23.14 -16.57
CA GLY A 265 -20.49 -24.27 -17.30
C GLY A 265 -19.26 -23.93 -18.16
N LEU A 266 -18.93 -24.83 -19.09
CA LEU A 266 -17.72 -24.76 -19.95
C LEU A 266 -17.94 -24.04 -21.30
N ASP A 267 -19.15 -23.56 -21.60
CA ASP A 267 -19.55 -23.20 -22.98
C ASP A 267 -20.09 -21.75 -23.14
N GLN A 268 -20.29 -21.02 -22.03
CA GLN A 268 -20.71 -19.62 -22.04
C GLN A 268 -19.99 -18.78 -20.97
N GLY A 269 -18.67 -19.00 -20.83
CA GLY A 269 -17.81 -18.20 -19.96
C GLY A 269 -17.63 -16.77 -20.50
N GLY A 270 -17.13 -15.89 -19.63
CA GLY A 270 -16.75 -14.54 -20.00
C GLY A 270 -16.24 -13.74 -18.82
N ILE A 271 -15.45 -12.71 -19.12
CA ILE A 271 -15.02 -11.72 -18.12
C ILE A 271 -15.69 -10.41 -18.49
N LEU A 272 -16.48 -9.87 -17.56
CA LEU A 272 -17.14 -8.58 -17.71
C LEU A 272 -16.44 -7.55 -16.83
N ALA A 273 -15.89 -6.51 -17.45
CA ALA A 273 -15.38 -5.32 -16.78
C ALA A 273 -16.38 -4.16 -16.94
N VAL A 274 -16.90 -3.65 -15.83
CA VAL A 274 -17.81 -2.50 -15.77
C VAL A 274 -17.04 -1.30 -15.22
N ILE A 275 -16.86 -0.27 -16.05
CA ILE A 275 -16.22 0.99 -15.66
C ILE A 275 -17.33 2.04 -15.53
N THR A 276 -17.51 2.59 -14.33
CA THR A 276 -18.56 3.58 -14.05
C THR A 276 -17.94 4.94 -13.76
N ASN A 277 -18.43 5.98 -14.43
CA ASN A 277 -18.09 7.38 -14.13
C ASN A 277 -19.25 8.05 -13.38
N SER A 278 -19.06 8.25 -12.08
CA SER A 278 -19.99 8.95 -11.19
C SER A 278 -19.64 10.43 -11.03
N HIS A 279 -18.69 10.95 -11.81
CA HIS A 279 -18.33 12.36 -11.84
C HIS A 279 -19.31 13.17 -12.71
N HIS A 280 -19.45 14.46 -12.40
CA HIS A 280 -20.30 15.39 -13.16
C HIS A 280 -19.70 15.79 -14.52
N THR A 281 -18.47 15.37 -14.83
CA THR A 281 -17.78 15.63 -16.09
C THR A 281 -17.30 14.33 -16.72
N ALA A 282 -17.08 14.37 -18.04
CA ALA A 282 -16.30 13.34 -18.71
C ALA A 282 -14.87 13.29 -18.15
N LEU A 283 -14.33 12.08 -17.98
CA LEU A 283 -12.98 11.83 -17.49
C LEU A 283 -12.24 10.94 -18.49
N ASN A 284 -10.99 11.29 -18.81
CA ASN A 284 -10.14 10.44 -19.64
C ASN A 284 -9.56 9.31 -18.78
N VAL A 285 -9.82 8.08 -19.19
CA VAL A 285 -9.39 6.87 -18.47
C VAL A 285 -8.53 6.02 -19.40
N THR A 286 -7.37 5.60 -18.91
CA THR A 286 -6.57 4.56 -19.54
C THR A 286 -6.78 3.27 -18.76
N TYR A 287 -7.18 2.21 -19.45
CA TYR A 287 -7.49 0.91 -18.85
C TYR A 287 -6.47 -0.15 -19.31
N LEU A 288 -6.04 -0.99 -18.38
CA LEU A 288 -5.25 -2.19 -18.65
C LEU A 288 -5.95 -3.37 -17.99
N GLU A 289 -6.16 -4.42 -18.76
CA GLU A 289 -6.58 -5.72 -18.24
C GLU A 289 -5.50 -6.75 -18.54
N VAL A 290 -5.21 -7.59 -17.54
CA VAL A 290 -4.35 -8.75 -17.67
C VAL A 290 -5.19 -9.95 -17.24
N ILE A 291 -5.45 -10.84 -18.19
CA ILE A 291 -6.27 -12.03 -17.98
C ILE A 291 -5.35 -13.24 -17.85
N PRO A 292 -5.35 -13.94 -16.70
CA PRO A 292 -4.59 -15.17 -16.57
C PRO A 292 -5.13 -16.23 -17.53
N TRP A 293 -4.23 -16.97 -18.18
CA TRP A 293 -4.56 -17.98 -19.20
C TRP A 293 -5.48 -19.11 -18.68
N TYR A 294 -5.51 -19.34 -17.37
CA TYR A 294 -6.31 -20.40 -16.74
C TYR A 294 -7.74 -19.97 -16.39
N VAL A 295 -8.12 -18.70 -16.60
CA VAL A 295 -9.51 -18.29 -16.46
C VAL A 295 -10.27 -18.80 -17.68
N PRO A 296 -11.35 -19.60 -17.52
CA PRO A 296 -12.09 -20.13 -18.66
C PRO A 296 -12.67 -18.97 -19.48
N ASN A 297 -12.38 -18.98 -20.79
CA ASN A 297 -12.98 -18.08 -21.77
C ASN A 297 -14.41 -18.50 -22.09
#